data_AF-A0A519L427-F1
#
_entry.id   AF-A0A519L427-F1
#
_cell.length_a   1.000
_cell.length_b   1.000
_cell.length_c   1.000
_cell.angle_alpha   90.00
_cell.angle_beta   90.00
_cell.angle_gamma   90.00
#
_symmetry.space_group_name_H-M   'P 1'
#
loop_
_entity.id
_entity.type
_entity.pdbx_description
1 polymer ?
#
loop_
_entity_poly.entity_id
_entity_poly.type
_entity_poly.pdbx_seq_one_letter_code
_entity_poly.pdbx_strand_id
1 'polypeptide(L)'
;MITLMALSMLALGQDSPVVRSSPRQIADPWVQSVRATCGHDALEITGYGAGRPESREARVQVNDRPVTGPDAARLAADMSSMAAVYRLQMLCPASGGFSVLINRGEAQIGGTVRYEVAHALIRNGVLVSYSEMETTDAESFWFR
;
A
#
# COMPACT_ATOMS: atom_id res chain seq x y z
N MET A 1 -45.31 -58.38 -18.23
CA MET A 1 -43.97 -58.51 -18.83
C MET A 1 -43.06 -57.49 -18.18
N ILE A 2 -42.06 -57.97 -17.45
CA ILE A 2 -41.00 -57.18 -16.83
C ILE A 2 -39.87 -57.10 -17.86
N THR A 3 -39.44 -55.90 -18.21
CA THR A 3 -38.08 -55.68 -18.72
C THR A 3 -37.56 -54.36 -18.15
N LEU A 4 -36.50 -54.48 -17.34
CA LEU A 4 -35.68 -53.42 -16.77
C LEU A 4 -35.10 -52.51 -17.86
N MET A 5 -34.98 -51.22 -17.57
CA MET A 5 -33.69 -50.54 -17.73
C MET A 5 -33.56 -49.44 -16.67
N ALA A 6 -32.70 -49.73 -15.69
CA ALA A 6 -32.17 -48.75 -14.77
C ALA A 6 -31.18 -47.85 -15.52
N LEU A 7 -31.30 -46.54 -15.34
CA LEU A 7 -30.16 -45.64 -15.54
C LEU A 7 -30.07 -44.71 -14.32
N SER A 8 -29.14 -45.08 -13.44
CA SER A 8 -28.70 -44.31 -12.30
C SER A 8 -28.07 -43.00 -12.76
N MET A 9 -28.62 -41.85 -12.38
CA MET A 9 -27.86 -40.60 -12.31
C MET A 9 -27.74 -40.17 -10.86
N LEU A 10 -26.57 -40.51 -10.31
CA LEU A 10 -26.02 -39.98 -9.09
C LEU A 10 -25.59 -38.52 -9.30
N ALA A 11 -25.93 -37.69 -8.32
CA ALA A 11 -25.12 -36.60 -7.74
C ALA A 11 -24.79 -35.41 -8.67
N LEU A 12 -24.82 -34.15 -8.26
CA LEU A 12 -24.58 -33.51 -6.98
C LEU A 12 -25.47 -32.25 -6.91
N GLY A 13 -26.07 -31.98 -5.75
CA GLY A 13 -26.58 -30.64 -5.45
C GLY A 13 -25.44 -29.65 -5.63
N GLN A 14 -25.57 -28.76 -6.60
CA GLN A 14 -24.68 -27.61 -6.76
C GLN A 14 -25.07 -26.63 -5.65
N ASP A 15 -24.53 -26.83 -4.45
CA ASP A 15 -24.43 -25.77 -3.45
C ASP A 15 -23.57 -24.67 -4.07
N SER A 16 -24.25 -23.75 -4.75
CA SER A 16 -23.64 -22.51 -5.22
C SER A 16 -23.06 -21.84 -3.98
N PRO A 17 -21.76 -21.53 -3.93
CA PRO A 17 -21.20 -20.85 -2.77
C PRO A 17 -21.94 -19.52 -2.64
N VAL A 18 -22.74 -19.40 -1.58
CA VAL A 18 -23.31 -18.12 -1.19
C VAL A 18 -22.13 -17.27 -0.73
N VAL A 19 -21.54 -16.53 -1.66
CA VAL A 19 -20.61 -15.46 -1.34
C VAL A 19 -21.45 -14.38 -0.69
N ARG A 20 -21.59 -14.45 0.64
CA ARG A 20 -21.99 -13.28 1.42
C ARG A 20 -20.92 -12.23 1.13
N SER A 21 -21.26 -11.26 0.29
CA SER A 21 -20.57 -9.98 0.32
C SER A 21 -20.77 -9.44 1.73
N SER A 22 -19.76 -9.59 2.59
CA SER A 22 -19.70 -8.76 3.78
C SER A 22 -19.91 -7.32 3.31
N PRO A 23 -20.74 -6.52 4.00
CA PRO A 23 -20.74 -5.09 3.79
C PRO A 23 -19.28 -4.65 3.80
N ARG A 24 -18.83 -3.93 2.76
CA ARG A 24 -17.46 -3.39 2.74
C ARG A 24 -17.33 -2.54 3.98
N GLN A 25 -16.73 -3.11 5.02
CA GLN A 25 -16.37 -2.36 6.20
C GLN A 25 -15.25 -1.46 5.71
N ILE A 26 -15.55 -0.17 5.57
CA ILE A 26 -14.53 0.85 5.33
C ILE A 26 -13.51 0.64 6.45
N ALA A 27 -12.28 0.28 6.07
CA ALA A 27 -11.19 0.15 7.01
C ALA A 27 -10.87 1.56 7.52
N ASP A 28 -11.55 1.97 8.58
CA ASP A 28 -11.18 3.08 9.44
C ASP A 28 -10.37 2.45 10.59
N PRO A 29 -9.12 2.87 10.84
CA PRO A 29 -8.59 4.20 10.56
C PRO A 29 -7.86 4.33 9.21
N TRP A 30 -8.16 5.41 8.49
CA TRP A 30 -7.28 5.94 7.44
C TRP A 30 -5.93 6.28 8.07
N VAL A 31 -4.94 5.39 7.92
CA VAL A 31 -3.60 5.62 8.49
C VAL A 31 -2.89 6.67 7.64
N GLN A 32 -2.79 7.89 8.17
CA GLN A 32 -2.09 9.02 7.56
C GLN A 32 -0.74 9.31 8.23
N SER A 33 -0.28 8.43 9.10
CA SER A 33 1.01 8.54 9.78
C SER A 33 1.58 7.17 10.07
N VAL A 34 2.86 6.97 9.81
CA VAL A 34 3.61 5.79 10.24
C VAL A 34 4.95 6.21 10.81
N ARG A 35 5.40 5.48 11.82
CA ARG A 35 6.69 5.69 12.48
C ARG A 35 7.44 4.37 12.60
N ALA A 36 8.74 4.40 12.34
CA ALA A 36 9.65 3.28 12.56
C ALA A 36 10.95 3.75 13.20
N THR A 37 11.62 2.85 13.92
CA THR A 37 12.90 3.14 14.58
C THR A 37 13.99 2.19 14.12
N CYS A 38 15.16 2.74 13.77
CA CYS A 38 16.36 1.98 13.43
C CYS A 38 17.52 2.48 14.30
N GLY A 39 17.88 1.71 15.33
CA GLY A 39 18.86 2.15 16.33
C GLY A 39 18.34 3.36 17.12
N HIS A 40 19.06 4.49 17.06
CA HIS A 40 18.68 5.74 17.71
C HIS A 40 17.83 6.66 16.83
N ASP A 41 17.66 6.33 15.55
CA ASP A 41 16.88 7.14 14.63
C ASP A 41 15.42 6.71 14.60
N ALA A 42 14.52 7.67 14.47
CA ALA A 42 13.09 7.47 14.25
C ALA A 42 12.67 8.15 12.93
N LEU A 43 12.24 7.35 11.96
CA LEU A 43 11.61 7.81 10.73
C LEU A 43 10.11 7.97 10.96
N GLU A 44 9.57 9.11 10.57
CA GLU A 44 8.14 9.39 10.56
C GLU A 44 7.70 9.87 9.18
N ILE A 45 6.61 9.29 8.66
CA ILE A 45 5.96 9.71 7.42
C ILE A 45 4.53 10.09 7.80
N THR A 46 4.13 11.33 7.55
CA THR A 46 2.79 11.85 7.88
C THR A 46 2.11 12.47 6.67
N GLY A 47 0.78 12.62 6.71
CA GLY A 47 0.00 13.32 5.68
C GLY A 47 -0.22 12.54 4.38
N TYR A 48 0.10 11.24 4.33
CA TYR A 48 -0.09 10.41 3.13
C TYR A 48 -1.49 9.75 3.08
N GLY A 49 -1.95 9.39 1.88
CA GLY A 49 -3.19 8.62 1.66
C GLY A 49 -4.49 9.43 1.53
N ALA A 50 -5.58 8.73 1.18
CA ALA A 50 -6.91 9.30 0.93
C ALA A 50 -7.60 9.86 2.22
N GLY A 51 -8.23 11.06 2.11
CA GLY A 51 -8.48 12.09 3.19
C GLY A 51 -9.60 11.89 4.26
N ARG A 52 -9.88 12.79 5.26
CA ARG A 52 -9.95 14.30 5.48
C ARG A 52 -9.31 14.79 6.85
N PRO A 53 -9.30 16.10 7.29
CA PRO A 53 -9.39 17.43 6.66
C PRO A 53 -8.10 18.30 6.76
N GLU A 54 -7.03 17.82 7.40
CA GLU A 54 -5.74 18.48 7.28
C GLU A 54 -5.13 18.08 5.94
N SER A 55 -5.51 18.75 4.84
CA SER A 55 -4.90 18.58 3.52
C SER A 55 -3.46 19.09 3.54
N ARG A 56 -2.60 18.37 4.24
CA ARG A 56 -1.18 18.66 4.36
C ARG A 56 -0.45 17.75 3.40
N GLU A 57 0.47 18.33 2.65
CA GLU A 57 1.44 17.57 1.88
C GLU A 57 2.10 16.54 2.79
N ALA A 58 2.38 15.36 2.23
CA ALA A 58 3.07 14.32 2.97
C ALA A 58 4.44 14.83 3.42
N ARG A 59 4.81 14.52 4.65
CA ARG A 59 6.11 14.90 5.22
C ARG A 59 6.87 13.66 5.62
N VAL A 60 8.17 13.67 5.32
CA VAL A 60 9.11 12.62 5.69
C VAL A 60 10.15 13.23 6.62
N GLN A 61 10.30 12.68 7.82
CA GLN A 61 11.16 13.22 8.86
C GLN A 61 11.99 12.13 9.53
N VAL A 62 13.22 12.45 9.92
CA VAL A 62 14.04 11.62 10.81
C VAL A 62 14.35 12.43 12.06
N ASN A 63 14.01 11.91 13.24
CA ASN A 63 14.19 12.59 14.52
C ASN A 63 13.61 14.01 14.52
N ASP A 64 12.36 14.15 14.06
CA ASP A 64 11.61 15.41 13.93
C ASP A 64 12.22 16.45 12.97
N ARG A 65 13.22 16.06 12.17
CA ARG A 65 13.83 16.91 11.14
C ARG A 65 13.43 16.44 9.74
N PRO A 66 13.06 17.36 8.82
CA PRO A 66 12.75 16.99 7.44
C PRO A 66 13.90 16.21 6.79
N VAL A 67 13.55 15.16 6.06
CA VAL A 67 14.50 14.48 5.19
C VAL A 67 14.90 15.44 4.08
N THR A 68 16.21 15.53 3.82
CA THR A 68 16.79 16.39 2.79
C THR A 68 17.29 15.56 1.60
N GLY A 69 17.66 16.21 0.49
CA GLY A 69 18.19 15.55 -0.70
C GLY A 69 17.49 16.03 -1.98
N PRO A 70 18.05 15.73 -3.16
CA PRO A 70 17.54 16.22 -4.43
C PRO A 70 16.09 15.77 -4.70
N ASP A 71 15.74 14.54 -4.32
CA ASP A 71 14.43 13.95 -4.62
C ASP A 71 13.46 13.97 -3.43
N ALA A 72 13.83 14.60 -2.31
CA ALA A 72 13.02 14.57 -1.09
C ALA A 72 11.64 15.22 -1.30
N ALA A 73 11.59 16.32 -2.05
CA ALA A 73 10.34 16.97 -2.42
C ALA A 73 9.48 16.10 -3.37
N ARG A 74 10.11 15.34 -4.27
CA ARG A 74 9.39 14.44 -5.19
C ARG A 74 8.78 13.26 -4.43
N LEU A 75 9.57 12.62 -3.56
CA LEU A 75 9.08 11.56 -2.67
C LEU A 75 7.86 12.03 -1.85
N ALA A 76 7.93 13.24 -1.26
CA ALA A 76 6.80 13.83 -0.55
C ALA A 76 5.58 14.06 -1.46
N ALA A 77 5.79 14.60 -2.67
CA ALA A 77 4.71 14.82 -3.63
C ALA A 77 4.02 13.50 -4.05
N ASP A 78 4.79 12.45 -4.31
CA ASP A 78 4.27 11.14 -4.72
C ASP A 78 3.45 10.45 -3.62
N MET A 79 3.69 10.81 -2.35
CA MET A 79 2.91 10.35 -1.20
C MET A 79 1.71 11.25 -0.86
N SER A 80 1.55 12.38 -1.55
CA SER A 80 0.51 13.37 -1.24
C SER A 80 -0.81 13.18 -2.02
N SER A 81 -0.98 12.07 -2.75
CA SER A 81 -2.24 11.86 -3.49
C SER A 81 -3.40 11.53 -2.57
N MET A 82 -4.44 12.35 -2.67
CA MET A 82 -5.70 12.19 -1.94
C MET A 82 -6.60 11.08 -2.50
N ALA A 83 -6.29 10.55 -3.70
CA ALA A 83 -7.02 9.46 -4.33
C ALA A 83 -6.34 8.10 -4.13
N ALA A 84 -5.17 8.11 -3.47
CA ALA A 84 -4.33 6.94 -3.30
C ALA A 84 -4.45 6.32 -1.91
N VAL A 85 -4.32 5.00 -1.87
CA VAL A 85 -4.02 4.24 -0.65
C VAL A 85 -2.57 3.79 -0.73
N TYR A 86 -1.87 3.85 0.39
CA TYR A 86 -0.46 3.49 0.48
C TYR A 86 -0.26 2.31 1.42
N ARG A 87 0.65 1.43 1.05
CA ARG A 87 1.19 0.40 1.92
C ARG A 87 2.70 0.57 1.99
N LEU A 88 3.17 0.90 3.18
CA LEU A 88 4.57 1.23 3.46
C LEU A 88 5.22 0.07 4.20
N GLN A 89 6.41 -0.34 3.76
CA GLN A 89 7.29 -1.22 4.51
C GLN A 89 8.58 -0.47 4.81
N MET A 90 8.99 -0.46 6.08
CA MET A 90 10.21 0.20 6.52
C MET A 90 11.16 -0.84 7.11
N LEU A 91 12.37 -0.90 6.58
CA LEU A 91 13.40 -1.85 6.94
C LEU A 91 14.64 -1.11 7.46
N CYS A 92 15.33 -1.71 8.43
CA CYS A 92 16.60 -1.23 8.95
C CYS A 92 17.76 -2.02 8.29
N PRO A 93 18.35 -1.54 7.19
CA PRO A 93 19.50 -2.22 6.59
C PRO A 93 20.69 -2.21 7.55
N ALA A 94 21.51 -3.26 7.49
CA ALA A 94 22.73 -3.36 8.31
C ALA A 94 23.74 -2.22 8.07
N SER A 95 23.65 -1.57 6.90
CA SER A 95 24.43 -0.37 6.55
C SER A 95 23.92 0.93 7.21
N GLY A 96 22.87 0.86 8.03
CA GLY A 96 22.27 1.99 8.73
C GLY A 96 21.21 2.73 7.93
N GLY A 97 20.37 3.48 8.64
CA GLY A 97 19.26 4.26 8.09
C GLY A 97 17.98 3.44 7.88
N PHE A 98 17.17 3.86 6.91
CA PHE A 98 15.87 3.30 6.58
C PHE A 98 15.77 3.00 5.09
N SER A 99 15.31 1.79 4.77
CA SER A 99 14.86 1.41 3.43
C SER A 99 13.33 1.38 3.45
N VAL A 100 12.69 2.19 2.62
CA VAL A 100 11.23 2.31 2.55
C VAL A 100 10.76 1.75 1.20
N LEU A 101 9.93 0.70 1.24
CA LEU A 101 9.15 0.27 0.08
C LEU A 101 7.76 0.90 0.16
N ILE A 102 7.35 1.52 -0.93
CA ILE A 102 6.11 2.27 -1.04
C ILE A 102 5.28 1.60 -2.12
N ASN A 103 4.15 1.01 -1.75
CA ASN A 103 3.16 0.54 -2.71
C ASN A 103 1.97 1.49 -2.70
N ARG A 104 1.55 1.95 -3.87
CA ARG A 104 0.46 2.90 -4.07
C ARG A 104 -0.61 2.26 -4.93
N GLY A 105 -1.86 2.31 -4.47
CA GLY A 105 -3.03 1.98 -5.27
C GLY A 105 -3.89 3.24 -5.41
N GLU A 106 -4.05 3.75 -6.62
CA GLU A 106 -4.76 5.00 -6.87
C GLU A 106 -5.93 4.79 -7.82
N ALA A 107 -7.12 5.19 -7.37
CA ALA A 107 -8.32 5.16 -8.19
C ALA A 107 -8.18 6.13 -9.37
N GLN A 108 -8.43 5.64 -10.58
CA GLN A 108 -8.41 6.40 -11.81
C GLN A 108 -9.82 6.79 -12.24
N ILE A 109 -9.89 7.79 -13.13
CA ILE A 109 -11.13 8.14 -13.82
C ILE A 109 -11.55 6.93 -14.68
N GLY A 110 -12.77 6.43 -14.45
CA GLY A 110 -13.27 5.21 -15.11
C GLY A 110 -13.29 3.97 -14.23
N GLY A 111 -12.90 4.07 -12.95
CA GLY A 111 -13.07 3.00 -11.96
C GLY A 111 -11.98 1.92 -11.98
N THR A 112 -10.95 2.08 -12.81
CA THR A 112 -9.73 1.28 -12.73
C THR A 112 -8.83 1.77 -11.59
N VAL A 113 -7.94 0.92 -11.11
CA VAL A 113 -6.94 1.27 -10.09
C VAL A 113 -5.56 1.15 -10.74
N ARG A 114 -4.77 2.22 -10.65
CA ARG A 114 -3.36 2.20 -11.01
C ARG A 114 -2.55 1.76 -9.79
N TYR A 115 -1.74 0.73 -9.97
CA TYR A 115 -0.83 0.25 -8.93
C TYR A 115 0.59 0.69 -9.27
N GLU A 116 1.28 1.25 -8.30
CA GLU A 116 2.65 1.74 -8.43
C GLU A 116 3.49 1.30 -7.25
N VAL A 117 4.79 1.15 -7.47
CA VAL A 117 5.78 0.83 -6.43
C VAL A 117 6.96 1.79 -6.52
N ALA A 118 7.51 2.15 -5.37
CA ALA A 118 8.74 2.91 -5.27
C ALA A 118 9.60 2.43 -4.10
N HIS A 119 10.90 2.67 -4.20
CA HIS A 119 11.88 2.42 -3.15
C HIS A 119 12.62 3.70 -2.79
N ALA A 120 12.78 3.95 -1.49
CA ALA A 120 13.54 5.08 -0.97
C ALA A 120 14.56 4.60 0.07
N LEU A 121 15.77 5.14 0.00
CA LEU A 121 16.83 4.91 1.00
C LEU A 121 17.16 6.21 1.71
N ILE A 122 16.96 6.24 3.02
CA ILE A 122 17.24 7.40 3.87
C ILE A 122 18.37 7.05 4.83
N ARG A 123 19.41 7.86 4.87
CA ARG A 123 20.54 7.70 5.82
C ARG A 123 20.89 9.05 6.45
N ASN A 124 21.03 9.08 7.77
CA ASN A 124 21.38 10.28 8.52
C ASN A 124 20.49 11.50 8.19
N GLY A 125 19.20 11.27 7.95
CA GLY A 125 18.24 12.32 7.56
C GLY A 125 18.35 12.81 6.11
N VAL A 126 19.10 12.12 5.24
CA VAL A 126 19.24 12.43 3.82
C VAL A 126 18.63 11.31 2.98
N LEU A 127 17.80 11.64 2.01
CA LEU A 127 17.33 10.74 0.96
C LEU A 127 18.49 10.49 -0.02
N VAL A 128 19.09 9.32 0.09
CA VAL A 128 20.27 8.92 -0.68
C VAL A 128 19.88 8.37 -2.05
N SER A 129 18.73 7.70 -2.13
CA SER A 129 18.18 7.23 -3.39
C SER A 129 16.66 7.18 -3.35
N TYR A 130 16.03 7.43 -4.49
CA TYR A 130 14.60 7.26 -4.71
C TYR A 130 14.38 6.74 -6.13
N SER A 131 13.60 5.66 -6.28
CA SER A 131 13.33 5.05 -7.60
C SER A 131 12.26 5.77 -8.40
N GLU A 132 11.52 6.71 -7.79
CA GLU A 132 10.25 7.21 -8.31
C GLU A 132 9.17 6.11 -8.39
N MET A 133 7.93 6.51 -8.66
CA MET A 133 6.78 5.60 -8.77
C MET A 133 6.80 4.88 -10.12
N GLU A 134 6.99 3.56 -10.09
CA GLU A 134 6.95 2.70 -11.26
C GLU A 134 5.63 1.91 -11.30
N THR A 135 5.03 1.77 -12.48
CA THR A 135 3.79 0.99 -12.63
C THR A 135 4.02 -0.49 -12.30
N THR A 136 3.08 -1.08 -11.56
CA THR A 136 3.10 -2.49 -11.16
C THR A 136 1.70 -3.10 -11.24
N ASP A 137 1.56 -4.33 -10.79
CA ASP A 137 0.30 -5.07 -10.71
C ASP A 137 -0.34 -4.99 -9.32
N ALA A 138 -1.59 -5.47 -9.23
CA ALA A 138 -2.30 -5.54 -7.96
C ALA A 138 -1.64 -6.50 -6.97
N GLU A 139 -0.99 -7.56 -7.45
CA GLU A 139 -0.38 -8.57 -6.57
C GLU A 139 0.74 -7.96 -5.71
N SER A 140 1.54 -7.07 -6.31
CA SER A 140 2.61 -6.35 -5.63
C SER A 140 2.10 -5.48 -4.48
N PHE A 141 0.88 -4.94 -4.61
CA PHE A 141 0.22 -4.17 -3.54
C PHE A 141 -0.26 -5.06 -2.38
N TRP A 142 -0.90 -6.21 -2.68
CA TRP A 142 -1.59 -7.03 -1.68
C TRP A 142 -0.71 -8.06 -0.97
N PHE A 143 0.30 -8.64 -1.64
CA PHE A 143 0.92 -9.89 -1.19
C PHE A 143 2.42 -9.84 -0.89
N ARG A 144 3.07 -8.67 -1.03
CA ARG A 144 4.48 -8.47 -0.64
C ARG A 144 4.67 -7.98 0.78
#